data_AF-A0A660W341-F1
#
_entry.id   AF-A0A660W341-F1
#
_cell.length_a   1.000
_cell.length_b   1.000
_cell.length_c   1.000
_cell.angle_alpha   90.00
_cell.angle_beta   90.00
_cell.angle_gamma   90.00
#
_symmetry.space_group_name_H-M   'P 1'
#
loop_
_entity.id
_entity.type
_entity.pdbx_description
1 polymer ?
#
loop_
_entity_poly.entity_id
_entity_poly.type
_entity_poly.pdbx_seq_one_letter_code
_entity_poly.pdbx_strand_id
1 'polypeptide(L)' 'EFREASYMQRYELFCKKLVLERHYDSTVLITSTRQAGIKGQYQEPCSDIGFDFFVKKLSAYLKGAAI' A
#
# COMPACT_ATOMS: atom_id res chain seq x y z
N GLU A 1 -21.99 4.62 0.59
CA GLU A 1 -20.72 4.11 1.14
C GLU A 1 -19.82 5.31 1.47
N PHE A 2 -19.09 5.28 2.59
CA PHE A 2 -18.18 6.34 3.08
C PHE A 2 -18.77 7.63 3.68
N ARG A 3 -19.87 7.55 4.44
CA ARG A 3 -20.16 8.61 5.43
C ARG A 3 -19.10 8.50 6.54
N GLU A 4 -18.43 9.61 6.86
CA GLU A 4 -17.40 9.76 7.92
C GLU A 4 -16.00 9.15 7.65
N ALA A 5 -15.80 8.41 6.56
CA ALA A 5 -14.47 7.87 6.26
C ALA A 5 -13.52 8.95 5.70
N SER A 6 -12.34 9.07 6.32
CA SER A 6 -11.23 9.88 5.85
C SER A 6 -10.72 9.42 4.47
N TYR A 7 -10.04 10.30 3.74
CA TYR A 7 -9.40 9.95 2.46
C TYR A 7 -8.46 8.76 2.59
N MET A 8 -7.69 8.68 3.67
CA MET A 8 -6.78 7.56 3.93
C MET A 8 -7.54 6.22 4.00
N GLN A 9 -8.64 6.16 4.74
CA GLN A 9 -9.47 4.95 4.86
C GLN A 9 -10.09 4.53 3.52
N ARG A 10 -10.49 5.50 2.69
CA ARG A 10 -11.03 5.21 1.35
C ARG A 10 -9.97 4.58 0.45
N TYR A 11 -8.75 5.11 0.46
CA TYR A 11 -7.64 4.59 -0.35
C TYR A 11 -7.14 3.25 0.17
N GLU A 12 -7.17 3.01 1.48
CA GLU A 12 -6.85 1.69 2.04
C GLU A 12 -7.79 0.61 1.48
N LEU A 13 -9.10 0.85 1.52
CA LEU A 13 -10.08 -0.09 0.97
C LEU A 13 -9.91 -0.26 -0.55
N PHE A 14 -9.66 0.82 -1.27
CA PHE A 14 -9.42 0.77 -2.72
C PHE A 14 -8.19 -0.09 -3.06
N CYS A 15 -7.05 0.16 -2.42
CA CYS A 15 -5.82 -0.61 -2.62
C CYS A 15 -5.99 -2.09 -2.30
N LYS A 16 -6.77 -2.43 -1.26
CA LYS A 16 -7.13 -3.82 -0.94
C LYS A 16 -8.00 -4.46 -2.01
N LYS A 17 -9.04 -3.75 -2.48
CA LYS A 17 -9.92 -4.24 -3.56
C LYS A 17 -9.17 -4.54 -4.85
N LEU A 18 -8.25 -3.67 -5.26
CA LEU A 18 -7.41 -3.89 -6.44
C LEU A 18 -6.66 -5.23 -6.42
N VAL A 19 -6.17 -5.65 -5.25
CA VAL A 19 -5.47 -6.93 -5.10
C VAL A 19 -6.45 -8.10 -5.03
N LEU A 20 -7.53 -7.98 -4.24
CA LEU A 20 -8.54 -9.04 -4.09
C LEU A 20 -9.26 -9.36 -5.40
N GLU A 21 -9.52 -8.34 -6.21
CA GLU A 21 -10.17 -8.45 -7.52
C GLU A 21 -9.17 -8.77 -8.64
N ARG A 22 -7.91 -9.04 -8.30
CA ARG A 22 -6.83 -9.44 -9.23
C ARG A 22 -6.53 -8.40 -10.33
N HIS A 23 -6.81 -7.13 -10.06
CA HIS A 23 -6.37 -6.04 -10.93
C HIS A 23 -4.86 -5.76 -10.77
N TYR A 24 -4.30 -6.06 -9.59
CA TYR A 24 -2.87 -5.92 -9.28
C TYR A 24 -2.40 -7.06 -8.36
N ASP A 25 -1.13 -7.46 -8.46
CA ASP A 25 -0.54 -8.50 -7.59
C ASP A 25 -0.25 -8.01 -6.16
N SER A 26 0.01 -6.71 -6.02
CA SER A 26 0.29 -6.02 -4.76
C SER A 26 0.10 -4.52 -4.92
N THR A 27 -0.23 -3.84 -3.82
CA THR A 27 -0.33 -2.38 -3.73
C THR A 27 0.46 -1.87 -2.53
N VAL A 28 0.85 -0.59 -2.57
CA VAL A 28 1.50 0.11 -1.44
C VAL A 28 0.78 1.43 -1.19
N LEU A 29 0.33 1.66 0.04
CA LEU A 29 -0.25 2.93 0.47
C LEU A 29 0.68 3.60 1.49
N ILE A 30 1.21 4.76 1.12
CA ILE A 30 2.03 5.61 1.99
C ILE A 30 1.31 6.95 2.16
N THR A 31 1.23 7.42 3.40
CA THR A 31 0.63 8.72 3.72
C THR A 31 1.60 9.58 4.51
N SER A 32 1.43 10.89 4.42
CA SER A 32 2.14 11.82 5.27
C SER A 32 1.32 13.09 5.46
N THR A 33 1.49 13.75 6.59
CA THR A 33 0.94 15.10 6.75
C THR A 33 1.79 16.08 5.95
N ARG A 34 1.20 17.21 5.57
CA ARG A 34 1.93 18.26 4.84
C ARG A 34 3.22 18.69 5.54
N GLN A 35 3.21 18.75 6.87
CA GLN A 35 4.35 19.21 7.67
C GLN A 35 5.40 18.10 7.86
N ALA A 36 4.96 16.86 8.08
CA ALA A 36 5.83 15.71 8.30
C ALA A 36 6.53 15.28 6.99
N GLY A 37 5.82 15.35 5.86
CA GLY A 37 6.33 14.90 4.56
C GLY A 37 7.55 15.69 4.08
N ILE A 38 7.65 16.98 4.42
CA ILE A 38 8.82 17.82 4.11
C ILE A 38 10.08 17.31 4.82
N LYS A 39 9.92 16.61 5.96
CA LYS A 39 11.01 15.99 6.72
C LYS A 39 11.26 14.54 6.32
N GLY A 40 10.62 14.05 5.25
CA GLY A 40 10.68 12.65 4.84
C GLY A 40 9.95 11.69 5.79
N GLN A 41 9.16 12.21 6.73
CA GLN A 41 8.37 11.37 7.62
C GLN A 41 7.12 10.90 6.88
N TYR A 42 6.82 9.61 6.96
CA TYR A 42 5.65 9.00 6.36
C TYR A 42 5.08 7.92 7.27
N GLN A 43 3.89 7.45 6.95
CA GLN A 43 3.19 6.37 7.63
C GLN A 43 2.67 5.38 6.60
N GLU A 44 2.64 4.11 7.00
CA GLU A 44 1.98 3.04 6.27
C GLU A 44 0.76 2.62 7.08
N PRO A 45 -0.46 3.01 6.68
CA PRO A 45 -1.65 2.80 7.48
C PRO A 45 -2.03 1.32 7.63
N CYS A 46 -1.53 0.45 6.75
CA CYS A 46 -1.83 -0.97 6.79
C CYS A 46 -0.64 -1.80 6.28
N SER A 47 -0.21 -2.80 7.08
CA SER A 47 1.01 -3.58 6.85
C SER A 47 0.96 -4.54 5.66
N ASP A 48 -0.23 -5.01 5.28
CA ASP A 48 -0.49 -5.92 4.15
C ASP A 48 -0.49 -5.21 2.79
N ILE A 49 -0.58 -3.89 2.79
CA ILE A 49 -0.37 -2.99 1.63
C ILE A 49 0.73 -1.97 1.95
N GLY A 50 1.73 -2.39 2.73
CA GLY A 50 2.91 -1.60 3.10
C GLY A 50 4.11 -1.86 2.17
N PHE A 51 5.12 -0.99 2.26
CA PHE A 51 6.30 -1.08 1.39
C PHE A 51 7.12 -2.35 1.66
N ASP A 52 7.29 -2.72 2.93
CA ASP A 52 8.03 -3.92 3.32
C ASP A 52 7.40 -5.19 2.71
N PHE A 53 6.07 -5.32 2.79
CA PHE A 53 5.37 -6.45 2.20
C PHE A 53 5.50 -6.50 0.67
N PHE A 54 5.39 -5.34 0.01
CA PHE A 54 5.61 -5.22 -1.42
C PHE A 54 7.02 -5.63 -1.84
N VAL A 55 8.06 -5.15 -1.16
CA VAL A 55 9.46 -5.50 -1.48
C VAL A 55 9.71 -6.99 -1.27
N LYS A 56 9.13 -7.60 -0.23
CA LYS A 56 9.19 -9.05 -0.02
C LYS A 56 8.54 -9.82 -1.18
N LYS A 57 7.33 -9.42 -1.61
CA LYS A 57 6.65 -10.03 -2.76
C LYS A 57 7.43 -9.87 -4.06
N LEU A 58 7.90 -8.65 -4.34
CA LEU A 58 8.71 -8.36 -5.54
C LEU A 58 10.00 -9.17 -5.54
N SER A 59 10.70 -9.23 -4.42
CA SER A 59 11.94 -10.02 -4.29
C SER A 59 11.69 -11.51 -4.49
N ALA A 60 10.60 -12.05 -3.93
CA ALA A 60 10.21 -13.44 -4.15
C ALA A 60 9.87 -13.72 -5.62
N TYR A 61 9.14 -12.80 -6.26
CA TYR A 61 8.83 -12.89 -7.69
C TYR A 61 10.09 -12.90 -8.54
N LEU A 62 11.01 -11.97 -8.32
CA LEU A 62 12.28 -11.90 -9.06
C LEU A 62 13.13 -13.16 -8.87
N LYS A 63 13.19 -13.70 -7.65
CA LYS A 63 13.91 -14.95 -7.37
C LYS A 63 13.26 -16.16 -8.03
N GLY A 64 11.93 -16.23 -8.03
CA GLY A 64 11.19 -17.31 -8.67
C GLY A 64 11.23 -17.24 -10.20
N ALA A 65 11.31 -16.03 -10.78
CA ALA A 65 11.43 -15.82 -12.22
C ALA A 65 12.86 -16.02 -12.76
N ALA A 66 13.88 -16.02 -11.88
CA ALA A 66 15.27 -16.25 -12.24
C ALA A 66 15.69 -17.74 -12.25
N ILE A 67 14.73 -18.65 -12.09
CA ILE A 67 14.89 -20.11 -12.12
C ILE A 67 14.20 -20.63 -13.38
#